data_AF-A0A176S3J6-F1
#
_entry.id   AF-A0A176S3J6-F1
#
_cell.length_a   1.000
_cell.length_b   1.000
_cell.length_c   1.000
_cell.angle_alpha   90.00
_cell.angle_beta   90.00
_cell.angle_gamma   90.00
#
_symmetry.space_group_name_H-M   'P 1'
#
loop_
_entity.id
_entity.type
_entity.pdbx_description
1 polymer ?
#
loop_
_entity_poly.entity_id
_entity_poly.type
_entity_poly.pdbx_seq_one_letter_code
_entity_poly.pdbx_strand_id
1 'polypeptide(L)'
;MEGQLALERGDPKQAILAFQRVEQQDPDYITEIITPLQTCYQEIGQAQEFTHYLRHLLEHHGCIRPMLALANIIKQQDGEPQLFDLILEKIQNPRPSLHGLDLLLDLALSKKDTISRNYLLLLKEMSTQLLKNQPAYKCTHCGLTARKLYWQCPSCHQWNTVKPL
;
A
#
# COMPACT_ATOMS: atom_id res chain seq x y z
N MET A 1 10.06 -14.05 -2.67
CA MET A 1 9.79 -15.25 -3.50
C MET A 1 9.32 -16.42 -2.62
N GLU A 2 10.00 -16.67 -1.50
CA GLU A 2 9.60 -17.72 -0.54
C GLU A 2 8.14 -17.60 -0.05
N GLY A 3 7.68 -16.40 0.32
CA GLY A 3 6.30 -16.19 0.77
C GLY A 3 5.24 -16.52 -0.29
N GLN A 4 5.54 -16.25 -1.56
CA GLN A 4 4.64 -16.60 -2.67
C GLN A 4 4.54 -18.13 -2.85
N LEU A 5 5.67 -18.83 -2.76
CA LEU A 5 5.70 -20.30 -2.82
C LEU A 5 4.95 -20.93 -1.65
N ALA A 6 5.01 -20.33 -0.46
CA ALA A 6 4.25 -20.81 0.70
C ALA A 6 2.74 -20.63 0.49
N LEU A 7 2.30 -19.49 -0.08
CA LEU A 7 0.91 -19.27 -0.49
C LEU A 7 0.43 -20.31 -1.53
N GLU A 8 1.23 -20.58 -2.55
CA GLU A 8 0.93 -21.60 -3.57
C GLU A 8 0.79 -23.01 -2.98
N ARG A 9 1.45 -23.28 -1.85
CA ARG A 9 1.34 -24.54 -1.11
C ARG A 9 0.20 -24.55 -0.09
N GLY A 10 -0.55 -23.46 0.05
CA GLY A 10 -1.63 -23.34 1.02
C GLY A 10 -1.14 -23.18 2.47
N ASP A 11 0.06 -22.65 2.68
CA ASP A 11 0.61 -22.36 4.01
C ASP A 11 0.73 -20.84 4.25
N PRO A 12 -0.39 -20.16 4.59
CA PRO A 12 -0.38 -18.73 4.84
C PRO A 12 0.45 -18.33 6.07
N LYS A 13 0.67 -19.23 7.02
CA LYS A 13 1.48 -18.95 8.22
C LYS A 13 2.96 -18.82 7.85
N GLN A 14 3.48 -19.76 7.06
CA GLN A 14 4.84 -19.65 6.53
C GLN A 14 4.99 -18.47 5.58
N ALA A 15 3.96 -18.16 4.80
CA ALA A 15 3.96 -16.98 3.94
C ALA A 15 4.14 -15.68 4.74
N ILE A 16 3.40 -15.52 5.85
CA ILE A 16 3.54 -14.36 6.74
C ILE A 16 4.97 -14.22 7.26
N LEU A 17 5.56 -15.29 7.80
CA LEU A 17 6.94 -15.27 8.30
C LEU A 17 7.95 -14.91 7.21
N ALA A 18 7.74 -15.40 5.99
CA ALA A 18 8.60 -15.07 4.85
C ALA A 18 8.44 -13.61 4.39
N PHE A 19 7.22 -13.08 4.39
CA PHE A 19 6.96 -11.69 4.02
C PHE A 19 7.46 -10.70 5.07
N GLN A 20 7.29 -10.99 6.37
CA GLN A 20 7.79 -10.13 7.46
C GLN A 20 9.31 -9.97 7.43
N ARG A 21 10.07 -10.99 6.97
CA ARG A 21 11.52 -10.89 6.80
C ARG A 21 11.94 -9.81 5.80
N VAL A 22 11.08 -9.40 4.87
CA VAL A 22 11.39 -8.34 3.90
C VAL A 22 11.71 -7.02 4.60
N GLU A 23 11.05 -6.72 5.72
CA GLU A 23 11.34 -5.53 6.53
C GLU A 23 12.82 -5.47 6.94
N GLN A 24 13.41 -6.59 7.35
CA GLN A 24 14.80 -6.65 7.79
C GLN A 24 15.79 -6.74 6.62
N GLN A 25 15.37 -7.29 5.49
CA GLN A 25 16.22 -7.48 4.32
C GLN A 25 16.37 -6.20 3.51
N ASP A 26 15.24 -5.55 3.21
CA ASP A 26 15.19 -4.37 2.36
C ASP A 26 13.82 -3.66 2.52
N PRO A 27 13.74 -2.64 3.40
CA PRO A 27 12.51 -1.90 3.67
C PRO A 27 11.84 -1.26 2.45
N ASP A 28 12.59 -0.99 1.37
CA ASP A 28 12.04 -0.39 0.15
C ASP A 28 10.95 -1.28 -0.49
N TYR A 29 10.96 -2.58 -0.20
CA TYR A 29 9.99 -3.55 -0.72
C TYR A 29 8.83 -3.84 0.23
N ILE A 30 8.70 -3.14 1.37
CA ILE A 30 7.56 -3.29 2.29
C ILE A 30 6.22 -3.11 1.57
N THR A 31 6.16 -2.19 0.61
CA THR A 31 4.94 -1.90 -0.16
C THR A 31 4.46 -3.11 -0.98
N GLU A 32 5.34 -4.04 -1.35
CA GLU A 32 5.02 -5.21 -2.18
C GLU A 32 4.44 -6.37 -1.37
N ILE A 33 4.73 -6.42 -0.07
CA ILE A 33 4.24 -7.49 0.81
C ILE A 33 2.89 -7.18 1.45
N ILE A 34 2.41 -5.93 1.42
CA ILE A 34 1.18 -5.52 2.15
C ILE A 34 -0.04 -6.28 1.66
N THR A 35 -0.28 -6.32 0.34
CA THR A 35 -1.45 -7.01 -0.21
C THR A 35 -1.38 -8.53 0.03
N PRO A 36 -0.27 -9.23 -0.28
CA PRO A 36 -0.15 -10.65 0.05
C PRO A 36 -0.31 -10.94 1.55
N LEU A 37 0.27 -10.13 2.42
CA LEU A 37 0.12 -10.27 3.87
C LEU A 37 -1.32 -10.11 4.31
N GLN A 38 -2.04 -9.10 3.81
CA GLN A 38 -3.44 -8.89 4.11
C GLN A 38 -4.25 -10.16 3.80
N THR A 39 -4.05 -10.76 2.62
CA THR A 39 -4.70 -12.02 2.24
C THR A 39 -4.35 -13.14 3.21
N CYS A 40 -3.07 -13.34 3.54
CA CYS A 40 -2.65 -14.38 4.48
C CYS A 40 -3.33 -14.22 5.85
N TYR A 41 -3.32 -13.00 6.40
CA TYR A 41 -3.91 -12.70 7.71
C TYR A 41 -5.44 -12.86 7.72
N GLN A 42 -6.11 -12.54 6.60
CA GLN A 42 -7.54 -12.77 6.45
C GLN A 42 -7.87 -14.27 6.42
N GLU A 43 -7.09 -15.08 5.69
CA GLU A 43 -7.30 -16.53 5.59
C GLU A 43 -7.17 -17.24 6.94
N ILE A 44 -6.24 -16.81 7.79
CA ILE A 44 -6.04 -17.41 9.11
C ILE A 44 -6.89 -16.75 10.21
N GLY A 45 -7.77 -15.79 9.86
CA GLY A 45 -8.65 -15.10 10.80
C GLY A 45 -7.94 -14.16 11.78
N GLN A 46 -6.72 -13.71 11.46
CA GLN A 46 -5.89 -12.86 12.34
C GLN A 46 -5.81 -11.40 11.82
N ALA A 47 -6.95 -10.82 11.46
CA ALA A 47 -7.01 -9.45 10.96
C ALA A 47 -6.49 -8.41 11.97
N GLN A 48 -6.65 -8.65 13.27
CA GLN A 48 -6.14 -7.75 14.32
C GLN A 48 -4.61 -7.70 14.37
N GLU A 49 -3.95 -8.85 14.19
CA GLU A 49 -2.48 -8.93 14.12
C GLU A 49 -1.94 -8.18 12.91
N PHE A 50 -2.65 -8.26 11.77
CA PHE A 50 -2.30 -7.46 10.60
C PHE A 50 -2.37 -5.96 10.89
N THR A 51 -3.44 -5.49 11.56
CA THR A 51 -3.58 -4.09 11.99
C THR A 51 -2.42 -3.67 12.90
N HIS A 52 -2.01 -4.52 13.85
CA HIS A 52 -0.87 -4.25 14.72
C HIS A 52 0.43 -4.12 13.93
N TYR A 53 0.67 -5.04 12.99
CA TYR A 53 1.83 -4.99 12.11
C TYR A 53 1.85 -3.74 11.21
N LEU A 54 0.70 -3.31 10.68
CA LEU A 54 0.61 -2.07 9.90
C LEU A 54 0.98 -0.83 10.73
N ARG A 55 0.55 -0.78 12.00
CA ARG A 55 0.94 0.30 12.92
C ARG A 55 2.46 0.30 13.16
N HIS A 56 3.05 -0.87 13.41
CA HIS A 56 4.49 -1.03 13.53
C HIS A 56 5.23 -0.48 12.29
N LEU A 57 4.80 -0.86 11.08
CA LEU A 57 5.40 -0.38 9.84
C LEU A 57 5.29 1.14 9.66
N LEU A 58 4.18 1.74 10.10
CA LEU A 58 3.98 3.19 10.04
C LEU A 58 4.87 3.95 10.99
N GLU A 59 5.11 3.41 12.18
CA GLU A 59 6.00 4.02 13.17
C GLU A 59 7.47 4.01 12.73
N HIS A 60 7.89 2.94 12.04
CA HIS A 60 9.30 2.73 11.72
C HIS A 60 9.71 3.18 10.30
N HIS A 61 8.81 3.07 9.32
CA HIS A 61 9.16 3.28 7.90
C HIS A 61 8.32 4.36 7.20
N GLY A 62 7.17 4.75 7.77
CA GLY A 62 6.35 5.84 7.23
C GLY A 62 5.81 5.62 5.81
N CYS A 63 5.71 4.38 5.35
CA CYS A 63 5.30 4.06 3.98
C CYS A 63 3.80 4.32 3.72
N ILE A 64 3.48 4.83 2.54
CA ILE A 64 2.08 5.18 2.16
C ILE A 64 1.17 3.95 2.00
N ARG A 65 1.65 2.82 1.46
CA ARG A 65 0.78 1.64 1.27
C ARG A 65 0.27 1.04 2.59
N PRO A 66 1.12 0.79 3.61
CA PRO A 66 0.64 0.41 4.94
C PRO A 66 -0.38 1.39 5.52
N MET A 67 -0.15 2.69 5.31
CA MET A 67 -1.04 3.76 5.76
C MET A 67 -2.44 3.63 5.17
N LEU A 68 -2.52 3.45 3.85
CA LEU A 68 -3.78 3.30 3.13
C LEU A 68 -4.49 1.99 3.50
N ALA A 69 -3.75 0.90 3.68
CA ALA A 69 -4.31 -0.36 4.16
C ALA A 69 -4.94 -0.19 5.55
N LEU A 70 -4.23 0.46 6.48
CA LEU A 70 -4.72 0.72 7.83
C LEU A 70 -5.97 1.63 7.81
N ALA A 71 -5.95 2.70 7.01
CA ALA A 71 -7.09 3.60 6.85
C ALA A 71 -8.35 2.86 6.38
N ASN A 72 -8.22 1.96 5.40
CA ASN A 72 -9.32 1.15 4.90
C ASN A 72 -9.89 0.20 5.96
N ILE A 73 -9.03 -0.41 6.79
CA ILE A 73 -9.46 -1.29 7.88
C ILE A 73 -10.26 -0.50 8.92
N ILE A 74 -9.74 0.65 9.37
CA ILE A 74 -10.41 1.49 10.37
C ILE A 74 -11.76 1.98 9.86
N LYS A 75 -11.82 2.41 8.58
CA LYS A 75 -13.06 2.83 7.92
C LYS A 75 -14.13 1.74 7.96
N GLN A 76 -13.75 0.47 7.81
CA GLN A 76 -14.69 -0.65 7.83
C GLN A 76 -15.13 -1.04 9.25
N GLN A 77 -14.29 -0.80 10.25
CA GLN A 77 -14.51 -1.24 11.62
C GLN A 77 -15.21 -0.18 12.50
N ASP A 78 -15.42 1.03 11.99
CA ASP A 78 -16.12 2.16 12.67
C ASP A 78 -15.56 2.50 14.09
N GLY A 79 -14.35 2.03 14.40
CA GLY A 79 -13.88 1.91 15.78
C GLY A 79 -12.97 3.03 16.29
N GLU A 80 -12.30 3.78 15.40
CA GLU A 80 -11.27 4.76 15.80
C GLU A 80 -11.27 6.02 14.90
N PRO A 81 -12.30 6.88 14.98
CA PRO A 81 -12.38 8.08 14.16
C PRO A 81 -11.18 9.03 14.38
N GLN A 82 -10.62 9.10 15.59
CA GLN A 82 -9.45 9.94 15.87
C GLN A 82 -8.18 9.45 15.17
N LEU A 83 -7.96 8.13 15.12
CA LEU A 83 -6.82 7.57 14.39
C LEU A 83 -6.99 7.76 12.89
N PHE A 84 -8.23 7.65 12.42
CA PHE A 84 -8.55 7.88 11.03
C PHE A 84 -8.20 9.31 10.61
N ASP A 85 -8.60 10.31 11.40
CA ASP A 85 -8.25 11.72 11.15
C ASP A 85 -6.73 11.96 11.16
N LEU A 86 -5.99 11.35 12.09
CA LEU A 86 -4.52 11.43 12.13
C LEU A 86 -3.87 10.81 10.89
N ILE A 87 -4.42 9.69 10.39
CA ILE A 87 -3.95 9.09 9.15
C ILE A 87 -4.23 10.02 7.96
N LEU A 88 -5.41 10.66 7.91
CA LEU A 88 -5.71 11.64 6.85
C LEU A 88 -4.76 12.83 6.86
N GLU A 89 -4.37 13.32 8.04
CA GLU A 89 -3.36 14.36 8.17
C GLU A 89 -2.00 13.92 7.60
N LYS A 90 -1.55 12.70 7.95
CA LYS A 90 -0.30 12.12 7.45
C LYS A 90 -0.32 11.80 5.96
N ILE A 91 -1.48 11.54 5.37
CA ILE A 91 -1.60 11.37 3.91
C ILE A 91 -1.37 12.70 3.19
N GLN A 92 -1.73 13.83 3.80
CA GLN A 92 -1.56 15.15 3.21
C GLN A 92 -0.12 15.69 3.35
N ASN A 93 0.60 15.32 4.41
CA ASN A 93 1.90 15.87 4.76
C ASN A 93 2.87 14.75 5.23
N PRO A 94 4.11 14.63 4.69
CA PRO A 94 4.84 15.58 3.84
C PRO A 94 4.81 15.29 2.34
N ARG A 95 4.23 14.17 1.90
CA ARG A 95 4.22 13.78 0.49
C ARG A 95 2.81 13.46 0.03
N PRO A 96 2.05 14.46 -0.47
CA PRO A 96 0.75 14.17 -1.06
C PRO A 96 0.94 13.18 -2.22
N SER A 97 0.09 12.16 -2.25
CA SER A 97 0.16 11.07 -3.24
C SER A 97 -1.18 10.92 -3.95
N LEU A 98 -1.15 10.47 -5.21
CA LEU A 98 -2.37 10.17 -5.96
C LEU A 98 -3.21 9.10 -5.25
N HIS A 99 -2.55 8.11 -4.62
CA HIS A 99 -3.25 7.10 -3.83
C HIS A 99 -3.95 7.69 -2.60
N GLY A 100 -3.34 8.68 -1.95
CA GLY A 100 -3.95 9.42 -0.85
C GLY A 100 -5.16 10.25 -1.29
N LEU A 101 -5.04 10.97 -2.41
CA LEU A 101 -6.16 11.69 -3.01
C LEU A 101 -7.32 10.74 -3.35
N ASP A 102 -7.01 9.59 -3.93
CA ASP A 102 -7.99 8.58 -4.32
C ASP A 102 -8.81 8.06 -3.13
N LEU A 103 -8.14 7.83 -1.99
CA LEU A 103 -8.80 7.49 -0.72
C LEU A 103 -9.68 8.64 -0.20
N LEU A 104 -9.18 9.89 -0.22
CA LEU A 104 -9.94 11.06 0.23
C LEU A 104 -11.23 11.25 -0.59
N LEU A 105 -11.17 11.01 -1.89
CA LEU A 105 -12.34 11.05 -2.77
C LEU A 105 -13.35 9.95 -2.43
N ASP A 106 -12.89 8.72 -2.13
CA ASP A 106 -13.78 7.64 -1.66
C ASP A 106 -14.47 7.98 -0.34
N LEU A 107 -13.79 8.72 0.54
CA LEU A 107 -14.38 9.18 1.79
C LEU A 107 -15.42 10.26 1.57
N ALA A 108 -15.11 11.25 0.74
CA ALA A 108 -16.07 12.29 0.38
C ALA A 108 -17.33 11.68 -0.27
N LEU A 109 -17.16 10.71 -1.17
CA LEU A 109 -18.28 10.02 -1.84
C LEU A 109 -19.11 9.12 -0.91
N SER A 110 -18.54 8.63 0.19
CA SER A 110 -19.27 7.83 1.18
C SER A 110 -20.24 8.66 2.04
N LYS A 111 -20.05 9.98 2.11
CA LYS A 111 -20.95 10.89 2.86
C LYS A 111 -22.23 11.16 2.05
N LYS A 112 -23.38 11.03 2.71
CA LYS A 112 -24.72 11.10 2.08
C LYS A 112 -25.10 12.50 1.54
N ASP A 113 -24.64 13.57 2.18
CA ASP A 113 -25.03 14.96 1.85
C ASP A 113 -24.01 15.73 0.99
N THR A 114 -23.59 15.13 -0.12
CA THR A 114 -22.61 15.80 -0.99
C THR A 114 -23.29 16.47 -2.18
N ILE A 115 -23.53 17.78 -2.07
CA ILE A 115 -24.12 18.66 -3.10
C ILE A 115 -23.37 18.55 -4.44
N SER A 116 -22.10 18.18 -4.41
CA SER A 116 -21.21 18.07 -5.58
C SER A 116 -20.83 16.64 -5.95
N ARG A 117 -21.68 15.64 -5.65
CA ARG A 117 -21.38 14.21 -5.89
C ARG A 117 -20.90 13.91 -7.32
N ASN A 118 -21.52 14.52 -8.33
CA ASN A 118 -21.13 14.32 -9.74
C ASN A 118 -19.71 14.83 -10.03
N TYR A 119 -19.33 15.98 -9.47
CA TYR A 119 -17.97 16.51 -9.61
C TYR A 119 -16.94 15.63 -8.90
N LEU A 120 -17.28 15.09 -7.72
CA LEU A 120 -16.39 14.16 -7.01
C LEU A 120 -16.19 12.84 -7.77
N LEU A 121 -17.24 12.31 -8.41
CA LEU A 121 -17.13 11.13 -9.26
C LEU A 121 -16.21 11.39 -10.45
N LEU A 122 -16.30 12.56 -11.09
CA LEU A 122 -15.39 12.94 -12.17
C LEU A 122 -13.93 13.03 -11.69
N LEU A 123 -13.69 13.69 -10.54
CA LEU A 123 -12.35 13.75 -9.94
C LEU A 123 -11.81 12.37 -9.59
N LYS A 124 -12.67 11.47 -9.08
CA LYS A 124 -12.32 10.08 -8.77
C LYS A 124 -11.92 9.31 -10.02
N GLU A 125 -12.67 9.47 -11.11
CA GLU A 125 -12.35 8.85 -12.39
C GLU A 125 -10.99 9.33 -12.91
N MET A 126 -10.75 10.65 -12.91
CA MET A 126 -9.47 11.22 -13.33
C MET A 126 -8.30 10.72 -12.46
N SER A 127 -8.48 10.72 -11.13
CA SER A 127 -7.50 10.18 -10.18
C SER A 127 -7.15 8.72 -10.50
N THR A 128 -8.18 7.90 -10.73
CA THR A 128 -8.02 6.48 -11.07
C THR A 128 -7.26 6.30 -12.39
N GLN A 129 -7.53 7.13 -13.40
CA GLN A 129 -6.81 7.08 -14.68
C GLN A 129 -5.34 7.47 -14.54
N LEU A 130 -5.03 8.48 -13.71
CA LEU A 130 -3.65 8.88 -13.42
C LEU A 130 -2.89 7.77 -12.70
N LEU A 131 -3.51 7.12 -11.71
CA LEU A 131 -2.94 5.98 -11.00
C LEU A 131 -2.59 4.82 -11.94
N LYS A 132 -3.46 4.49 -12.90
CA LYS A 132 -3.19 3.43 -13.89
C LYS A 132 -1.97 3.70 -14.77
N ASN A 133 -1.66 4.98 -15.00
CA ASN A 133 -0.56 5.38 -15.87
C ASN A 133 0.74 5.66 -15.11
N GLN A 134 0.70 5.69 -13.78
CA GLN A 134 1.86 5.94 -12.94
C GLN A 134 2.84 4.75 -13.00
N PRO A 135 4.16 5.00 -13.15
CA PRO A 135 5.14 3.95 -12.95
C PRO A 135 5.10 3.50 -11.49
N ALA A 136 5.17 2.19 -11.27
CA ALA A 136 5.18 1.61 -9.93
C ALA A 136 6.61 1.47 -9.37
N TYR A 137 7.62 1.50 -10.24
CA TYR A 137 9.01 1.28 -9.87
C TYR A 137 9.94 2.25 -10.59
N LYS A 138 11.07 2.54 -9.95
CA LYS A 138 12.16 3.33 -10.51
C LYS A 138 13.51 2.70 -10.17
N CYS A 139 14.40 2.67 -11.14
CA CYS A 139 15.80 2.32 -10.93
C CYS A 139 16.51 3.46 -10.20
N THR A 140 17.09 3.19 -9.03
CA THR A 140 17.87 4.15 -8.24
C THR A 140 19.21 4.50 -8.91
N HIS A 141 19.70 3.67 -9.83
CA HIS A 141 20.96 3.88 -10.54
C HIS A 141 20.79 4.72 -11.82
N CYS A 142 19.95 4.29 -12.76
CA CYS A 142 19.81 4.95 -14.08
C CYS A 142 18.49 5.72 -14.28
N GLY A 143 17.57 5.66 -13.32
CA GLY A 143 16.30 6.39 -13.41
C GLY A 143 15.22 5.76 -14.28
N LEU A 144 15.47 4.58 -14.89
CA LEU A 144 14.45 3.82 -15.62
C LEU A 144 13.19 3.67 -14.76
N THR A 145 12.02 4.01 -15.31
CA THR A 145 10.72 3.77 -14.70
C THR A 145 10.05 2.52 -15.29
N ALA A 146 9.34 1.75 -14.46
CA ALA A 146 8.69 0.52 -14.87
C ALA A 146 7.33 0.34 -14.18
N ARG A 147 6.45 -0.46 -14.80
CA ARG A 147 5.15 -0.86 -14.23
C ARG A 147 5.20 -2.18 -13.44
N LYS A 148 6.27 -2.96 -13.60
CA LYS A 148 6.51 -4.21 -12.88
C LYS A 148 7.92 -4.22 -12.30
N LEU A 149 8.11 -4.96 -11.22
CA LEU A 149 9.41 -5.14 -10.60
C LEU A 149 10.34 -5.90 -11.55
N TYR A 150 11.55 -5.39 -11.70
CA TYR A 150 12.65 -6.06 -12.39
C TYR A 150 13.82 -6.21 -11.43
N TRP A 151 14.17 -7.45 -11.07
CA TRP A 151 15.34 -7.70 -10.21
C TRP A 151 16.65 -7.26 -10.86
N GLN A 152 16.74 -7.39 -12.17
CA GLN A 152 17.81 -6.81 -12.99
C GLN A 152 17.24 -5.67 -13.84
N CYS A 153 17.78 -4.47 -13.70
CA CYS A 153 17.33 -3.32 -14.47
C CYS A 153 17.59 -3.55 -15.98
N PRO A 154 16.57 -3.48 -16.87
CA PRO A 154 16.76 -3.72 -18.30
C PRO A 154 17.55 -2.60 -19.01
N SER A 155 17.77 -1.45 -18.37
CA SER A 155 18.52 -0.32 -18.95
C SER A 155 20.00 -0.32 -18.55
N CYS A 156 20.33 -0.51 -17.26
CA CYS A 156 21.71 -0.48 -16.78
C CYS A 156 22.26 -1.84 -16.35
N HIS A 157 21.46 -2.91 -16.46
CA HIS A 157 21.80 -4.29 -16.11
C HIS A 157 22.22 -4.54 -14.65
N GLN A 158 22.10 -3.54 -13.78
CA GLN A 158 22.34 -3.65 -12.35
C GLN A 158 21.24 -4.45 -11.65
N TRP A 159 21.63 -5.22 -10.65
CA TRP A 159 20.72 -6.00 -9.81
C TRP A 159 20.26 -5.21 -8.59
N ASN A 160 19.04 -5.44 -8.14
CA ASN A 160 18.45 -4.86 -6.92
C ASN A 160 18.40 -3.31 -6.88
N THR A 161 18.44 -2.65 -8.04
CA THR A 161 18.35 -1.18 -8.13
C THR A 161 16.96 -0.67 -8.46
N VAL A 162 16.05 -1.53 -8.95
CA VAL A 162 14.67 -1.16 -9.25
C VAL A 162 13.83 -1.29 -7.98
N LYS A 163 13.46 -0.14 -7.41
CA LYS A 163 12.69 -0.04 -6.17
C LYS A 163 11.27 0.44 -6.44
N PRO A 164 10.29 0.07 -5.60
CA PRO A 164 8.96 0.67 -5.61
C PRO A 164 9.03 2.20 -5.43
N LEU A 165 8.09 2.91 -6.05
CA LEU A 165 7.92 4.36 -5.91
C LEU A 165 6.97 4.74 -4.76
#